data_AF-A0A924XQM3-F1
#
_entry.id   AF-A0A924XQM3-F1
#
_cell.length_a   1.000
_cell.length_b   1.000
_cell.length_c   1.000
_cell.angle_alpha   90.00
_cell.angle_beta   90.00
_cell.angle_gamma   90.00
#
_symmetry.space_group_name_H-M   'P 1'
#
loop_
_entity.id
_entity.type
_entity.pdbx_description
1 polymer ?
#
loop_
_entity_poly.entity_id
_entity_poly.type
_entity_poly.pdbx_seq_one_letter_code
_entity_poly.pdbx_strand_id
1 'polypeptide(L)'
;QVLTRQARAAGKPVRGLETAEQSLAALAGLSDAAALRLLTELIDGRAAETASAMVTPWLAGDLAALGEGMTAKMQREEPEVFRALIVERSARWAEQVAALLEGDGAKLVVVGAGHLAGPENMIDMLASRGIRFDRVPSP
;
A
#
# COMPACT_ATOMS: atom_id res chain seq x y z
N GLN A 1 2.01 -10.99 -8.65
CA GLN A 1 2.03 -11.37 -10.09
C GLN A 1 0.89 -12.31 -10.54
N VAL A 2 0.24 -13.08 -9.65
CA VAL A 2 -0.87 -13.97 -10.05
C VAL A 2 -2.05 -13.21 -10.69
N LEU A 3 -2.56 -12.16 -10.02
CA LEU A 3 -3.69 -11.37 -10.51
C LEU A 3 -3.40 -10.67 -11.85
N THR A 4 -2.18 -10.12 -12.03
CA THR A 4 -1.75 -9.54 -13.30
C THR A 4 -1.77 -10.55 -14.44
N ARG A 5 -1.29 -11.78 -14.20
CA ARG A 5 -1.32 -12.84 -15.21
C ARG A 5 -2.76 -13.24 -15.54
N GLN A 6 -3.61 -13.40 -14.52
CA GLN A 6 -5.03 -13.73 -14.71
C GLN A 6 -5.77 -12.65 -15.48
N ALA A 7 -5.55 -11.38 -15.16
CA ALA A 7 -6.14 -10.25 -15.89
C ALA A 7 -5.74 -10.26 -17.37
N ARG A 8 -4.45 -10.44 -17.66
CA ARG A 8 -3.94 -10.54 -19.04
C ARG A 8 -4.51 -11.75 -19.79
N ALA A 9 -4.57 -12.91 -19.15
CA ALA A 9 -5.17 -14.11 -19.74
C ALA A 9 -6.67 -13.92 -20.05
N ALA A 10 -7.37 -13.12 -19.24
CA ALA A 10 -8.76 -12.73 -19.45
C ALA A 10 -8.94 -11.53 -20.40
N GLY A 11 -7.88 -11.07 -21.08
CA GLY A 11 -7.93 -9.92 -21.99
C GLY A 11 -8.23 -8.57 -21.32
N LYS A 12 -8.11 -8.48 -19.98
CA LYS A 12 -8.37 -7.25 -19.24
C LYS A 12 -7.16 -6.31 -19.30
N PRO A 13 -7.37 -5.01 -19.56
CA PRO A 13 -6.27 -4.04 -19.52
C PRO A 13 -5.68 -3.97 -18.11
N VAL A 14 -4.35 -3.89 -18.03
CA VAL A 14 -3.62 -3.74 -16.78
C VAL A 14 -2.77 -2.48 -16.86
N ARG A 15 -2.91 -1.61 -15.85
CA ARG A 15 -2.11 -0.39 -15.68
C ARG A 15 -1.53 -0.37 -14.26
N GLY A 16 -0.28 0.06 -14.13
CA GLY A 16 0.35 0.33 -12.84
C GLY A 16 -0.06 1.70 -12.30
N LEU A 17 -0.19 1.82 -10.96
CA LEU A 17 -0.37 3.10 -10.27
C LEU A 17 0.96 3.89 -10.16
N GLU A 18 2.09 3.21 -10.39
CA GLU A 18 3.42 3.79 -10.46
C GLU A 18 4.30 3.02 -11.46
N THR A 19 5.38 3.65 -11.89
CA THR A 19 6.47 3.02 -12.65
C THR A 19 7.58 2.52 -11.72
N ALA A 20 8.48 1.68 -12.23
CA ALA A 20 9.63 1.21 -11.46
C ALA A 20 10.55 2.37 -11.04
N GLU A 21 10.72 3.36 -11.92
CA GLU A 21 11.51 4.56 -11.65
C GLU A 21 10.90 5.40 -10.54
N GLN A 22 9.57 5.50 -10.46
CA GLN A 22 8.89 6.20 -9.38
C GLN A 22 9.06 5.48 -8.04
N SER A 23 8.97 4.14 -8.02
CA SER A 23 9.26 3.36 -6.81
C SER A 23 10.71 3.53 -6.36
N LEU A 24 11.66 3.49 -7.30
CA LEU A 24 13.09 3.70 -7.03
C LEU A 24 13.37 5.12 -6.54
N ALA A 25 12.75 6.13 -7.13
CA ALA A 25 12.90 7.52 -6.71
C ALA A 25 12.43 7.74 -5.27
N ALA A 26 11.37 7.06 -4.83
CA ALA A 26 10.91 7.13 -3.44
C ALA A 26 11.94 6.58 -2.45
N LEU A 27 12.67 5.52 -2.83
CA LEU A 27 13.77 4.96 -2.02
C LEU A 27 15.04 5.81 -2.10
N ALA A 28 15.38 6.32 -3.29
CA ALA A 28 16.56 7.15 -3.52
C ALA A 28 16.44 8.54 -2.89
N GLY A 29 15.22 8.99 -2.56
CA GLY A 29 14.96 10.22 -1.85
C GLY A 29 15.14 10.14 -0.33
N LEU A 30 15.40 8.94 0.22
CA LEU A 30 15.66 8.75 1.64
C LEU A 30 17.05 9.26 2.03
N SER A 31 17.17 9.72 3.27
CA SER A 31 18.46 9.98 3.90
C SER A 31 19.29 8.70 4.00
N ASP A 32 20.62 8.84 3.96
CA ASP A 32 21.55 7.70 4.10
C ASP A 32 21.26 6.88 5.37
N ALA A 33 20.87 7.56 6.46
CA ALA A 33 20.51 6.92 7.72
C ALA A 33 19.24 6.05 7.58
N ALA A 34 18.19 6.58 6.94
CA ALA A 34 16.96 5.83 6.71
C ALA A 34 17.18 4.66 5.73
N ALA A 35 17.94 4.89 4.65
CA ALA A 35 18.29 3.85 3.69
C ALA A 35 19.09 2.71 4.35
N LEU A 36 20.07 3.04 5.19
CA LEU A 36 20.86 2.05 5.93
C LEU A 36 20.00 1.24 6.89
N ARG A 37 19.10 1.88 7.64
CA ARG A 37 18.18 1.18 8.55
C ARG A 37 17.29 0.19 7.80
N LEU A 38 16.70 0.60 6.69
CA LEU A 38 15.84 -0.25 5.85
C LEU A 38 16.61 -1.46 5.32
N LEU A 39 17.86 -1.26 4.90
CA LEU A 39 18.76 -2.35 4.50
C LEU A 39 19.08 -3.30 5.66
N THR A 40 19.38 -2.77 6.85
CA THR A 40 19.63 -3.57 8.05
C THR A 40 18.42 -4.40 8.46
N GLU A 41 17.20 -3.83 8.43
CA GLU A 41 15.98 -4.59 8.72
C GLU A 41 15.71 -5.73 7.74
N LEU A 42 16.08 -5.53 6.47
CA LEU A 42 15.99 -6.56 5.45
C LEU A 42 16.99 -7.69 5.70
N ILE A 43 18.26 -7.35 6.02
CA ILE A 43 19.32 -8.32 6.32
C ILE A 43 19.00 -9.10 7.59
N ASP A 44 18.49 -8.43 8.62
CA ASP A 44 18.13 -9.03 9.91
C ASP A 44 16.84 -9.86 9.85
N GLY A 45 16.14 -9.89 8.72
CA GLY A 45 14.89 -10.65 8.54
C GLY A 45 13.66 -10.05 9.21
N ARG A 46 13.79 -8.93 9.93
CA ARG A 46 12.68 -8.24 10.63
C ARG A 46 11.55 -7.84 9.68
N ALA A 47 11.88 -7.50 8.43
CA ALA A 47 10.88 -7.21 7.40
C ALA A 47 10.00 -8.44 7.08
N ALA A 48 10.58 -9.64 7.02
CA ALA A 48 9.85 -10.88 6.76
C ALA A 48 8.97 -11.30 7.95
N GLU A 49 9.48 -11.14 9.18
CA GLU A 49 8.72 -11.39 10.40
C GLU A 49 7.49 -10.47 10.50
N THR A 50 7.68 -9.18 10.21
CA THR A 50 6.59 -8.19 10.17
C THR A 50 5.54 -8.60 9.14
N ALA A 51 5.96 -8.98 7.92
CA ALA A 51 5.04 -9.45 6.88
C ALA A 51 4.28 -10.73 7.29
N SER A 52 4.94 -11.66 7.99
CA SER A 52 4.31 -12.89 8.49
C SER A 52 3.25 -12.59 9.57
N ALA A 53 3.57 -11.70 10.50
CA ALA A 53 2.66 -11.28 11.56
C ALA A 53 1.37 -10.61 11.03
N MET A 54 1.41 -10.05 9.82
CA MET A 54 0.25 -9.42 9.17
C MET A 54 -0.75 -10.41 8.55
N VAL A 55 -0.37 -11.67 8.32
CA VAL A 55 -1.24 -12.63 7.59
C VAL A 55 -2.55 -12.87 8.33
N THR A 56 -2.50 -13.13 9.63
CA THR A 56 -3.68 -13.37 10.47
C THR A 56 -4.66 -12.18 10.47
N PRO A 57 -4.25 -10.94 10.82
CA PRO A 57 -5.18 -9.82 10.80
C PRO A 57 -5.65 -9.48 9.38
N TRP A 58 -4.85 -9.72 8.34
CA TRP A 58 -5.29 -9.61 6.95
C TRP A 58 -6.43 -10.56 6.60
N LEU A 59 -6.29 -11.85 6.94
CA LEU A 59 -7.33 -12.85 6.68
C LEU A 59 -8.61 -12.59 7.49
N ALA A 60 -8.48 -12.05 8.71
CA ALA A 60 -9.62 -11.60 9.51
C ALA A 60 -10.24 -10.28 9.01
N GLY A 61 -9.54 -9.55 8.14
CA GLY A 61 -9.84 -8.18 7.75
C GLY A 61 -9.90 -7.21 8.93
N ASP A 62 -9.02 -7.43 9.92
CA ASP A 62 -8.81 -6.54 11.05
C ASP A 62 -7.85 -5.42 10.63
N LEU A 63 -8.42 -4.34 10.05
CA LEU A 63 -7.65 -3.18 9.60
C LEU A 63 -6.99 -2.43 10.76
N ALA A 64 -7.53 -2.51 11.98
CA ALA A 64 -6.94 -1.87 13.15
C ALA A 64 -5.64 -2.58 13.55
N ALA A 65 -5.68 -3.91 13.68
CA ALA A 65 -4.49 -4.71 13.98
C ALA A 65 -3.44 -4.64 12.85
N LEU A 66 -3.88 -4.62 11.59
CA LEU A 66 -2.97 -4.41 10.44
C LEU A 66 -2.29 -3.04 10.49
N GLY A 67 -3.04 -1.99 10.77
CA GLY A 67 -2.52 -0.63 10.86
C GLY A 67 -1.50 -0.49 11.98
N GLU A 68 -1.81 -1.01 13.17
CA GLU A 68 -0.91 -0.92 14.32
C GLU A 68 0.39 -1.71 14.09
N GLY A 69 0.27 -2.94 13.60
CA GLY A 69 1.42 -3.84 13.41
C GLY A 69 2.36 -3.44 12.27
N MET A 70 1.91 -2.58 11.34
CA MET A 70 2.70 -2.21 10.16
C MET A 70 2.95 -0.70 10.10
N THR A 71 1.93 0.09 9.76
CA THR A 71 2.10 1.49 9.41
C THR A 71 2.27 2.40 10.61
N ALA A 72 1.57 2.14 11.72
CA ALA A 72 1.74 2.93 12.95
C ALA A 72 3.12 2.71 13.57
N LYS A 73 3.61 1.47 13.58
CA LYS A 73 4.99 1.16 13.99
C LYS A 73 6.01 1.89 13.09
N MET A 74 5.86 1.77 11.77
CA MET A 74 6.75 2.45 10.82
C MET A 74 6.71 3.97 10.98
N GLN A 75 5.53 4.57 11.22
CA GLN A 75 5.41 6.00 11.47
C GLN A 75 6.21 6.45 12.70
N ARG A 76 6.21 5.65 13.78
CA ARG A 76 6.95 5.98 15.02
C ARG A 76 8.45 5.74 14.91
N GLU A 77 8.85 4.62 14.31
CA GLU A 77 10.25 4.18 14.29
C GLU A 77 11.01 4.72 13.09
N GLU A 78 10.34 4.93 11.95
CA GLU A 78 10.91 5.28 10.64
C GLU A 78 10.03 6.34 9.92
N PRO A 79 9.79 7.52 10.52
CA PRO A 79 8.82 8.50 9.99
C PRO A 79 9.13 8.95 8.55
N GLU A 80 10.41 9.04 8.19
CA GLU A 80 10.84 9.38 6.82
C GLU A 80 10.45 8.27 5.82
N VAL A 81 10.71 7.00 6.17
CA VAL A 81 10.36 5.84 5.35
C VAL A 81 8.84 5.72 5.24
N PHE A 82 8.12 5.88 6.35
CA PHE A 82 6.66 5.88 6.36
C PHE A 82 6.10 6.93 5.40
N ARG A 83 6.61 8.16 5.47
CA ARG A 83 6.17 9.24 4.60
C ARG A 83 6.43 8.93 3.12
N ALA A 84 7.65 8.55 2.77
CA ALA A 84 8.06 8.31 1.39
C ALA A 84 7.38 7.08 0.76
N LEU A 85 7.30 5.97 1.52
CA LEU A 85 6.82 4.69 1.01
C LEU A 85 5.32 4.45 1.18
N ILE A 86 4.68 5.08 2.16
CA ILE A 86 3.23 4.94 2.40
C ILE A 86 2.50 6.22 2.04
N VAL A 87 2.74 7.33 2.77
CA VAL A 87 1.88 8.52 2.67
C VAL A 87 1.90 9.15 1.28
N GLU A 88 3.08 9.47 0.75
CA GLU A 88 3.21 10.19 -0.53
C GLU A 88 2.77 9.32 -1.72
N ARG A 89 3.00 8.02 -1.64
CA ARG A 89 2.54 7.05 -2.65
C ARG A 89 1.02 6.89 -2.60
N SER A 90 0.46 6.67 -1.41
CA SER A 90 -0.99 6.58 -1.21
C SER A 90 -1.71 7.84 -1.68
N ALA A 91 -1.16 9.03 -1.44
CA ALA A 91 -1.75 10.29 -1.91
C ALA A 91 -1.81 10.37 -3.45
N ARG A 92 -0.68 10.11 -4.12
CA ARG A 92 -0.62 10.09 -5.60
C ARG A 92 -1.55 9.03 -6.20
N TRP A 93 -1.65 7.87 -5.56
CA TRP A 93 -2.50 6.79 -6.04
C TRP A 93 -3.98 7.06 -5.77
N ALA A 94 -4.33 7.69 -4.64
CA ALA A 94 -5.70 8.07 -4.33
C ALA A 94 -6.24 9.04 -5.39
N GLU A 95 -5.43 9.98 -5.86
CA GLU A 95 -5.80 10.86 -6.98
C GLU A 95 -6.04 10.10 -8.28
N GLN A 96 -5.12 9.20 -8.64
CA GLN A 96 -5.30 8.37 -9.83
C GLN A 96 -6.53 7.47 -9.74
N VAL A 97 -6.80 6.88 -8.58
CA VAL A 97 -7.96 6.02 -8.36
C VAL A 97 -9.26 6.81 -8.38
N ALA A 98 -9.30 8.00 -7.77
CA ALA A 98 -10.47 8.87 -7.85
C ALA A 98 -10.81 9.20 -9.31
N ALA A 99 -9.82 9.59 -10.11
CA ALA A 99 -10.01 9.84 -11.55
C ALA A 99 -10.44 8.57 -12.32
N LEU A 100 -9.93 7.38 -11.95
CA LEU A 100 -10.34 6.13 -12.58
C LEU A 100 -11.80 5.75 -12.29
N LEU A 101 -12.34 6.17 -11.13
CA LEU A 101 -13.71 5.90 -10.72
C LEU A 101 -14.74 6.83 -11.38
N GLU A 102 -14.32 7.93 -11.99
CA GLU A 102 -15.19 8.81 -12.80
C GLU A 102 -15.57 8.17 -14.14
N GLY A 103 -14.81 7.17 -14.61
CA GLY A 103 -15.07 6.46 -15.85
C GLY A 103 -16.01 5.26 -15.71
N ASP A 104 -16.52 4.77 -16.84
CA ASP A 104 -17.47 3.66 -16.87
C ASP A 104 -16.86 2.29 -16.52
N GLY A 105 -17.68 1.43 -15.91
CA GLY A 105 -17.40 0.01 -15.70
C GLY A 105 -16.58 -0.30 -14.43
N ALA A 106 -16.73 -1.54 -13.94
CA ALA A 106 -16.06 -1.98 -12.71
C ALA A 106 -14.53 -2.00 -12.86
N LYS A 107 -13.83 -1.44 -11.85
CA LYS A 107 -12.37 -1.44 -11.75
C LYS A 107 -11.93 -2.32 -10.59
N LEU A 108 -10.80 -3.01 -10.76
CA LEU A 108 -10.12 -3.71 -9.67
C LEU A 108 -8.78 -3.02 -9.42
N VAL A 109 -8.62 -2.46 -8.23
CA VAL A 109 -7.36 -1.85 -7.77
C VAL A 109 -6.72 -2.80 -6.76
N VAL A 110 -5.43 -3.09 -6.95
CA VAL A 110 -4.66 -3.98 -6.09
C VAL A 110 -3.42 -3.24 -5.60
N VAL A 111 -3.30 -3.08 -4.28
CA VAL A 111 -2.18 -2.42 -3.60
C VAL A 111 -1.70 -3.27 -2.42
N GLY A 112 -0.54 -2.95 -1.86
CA GLY A 112 -0.05 -3.60 -0.65
C GLY A 112 -0.89 -3.22 0.58
N ALA A 113 -1.01 -4.14 1.54
CA ALA A 113 -1.83 -3.97 2.74
C ALA A 113 -1.50 -2.70 3.55
N GLY A 114 -0.22 -2.29 3.56
CA GLY A 114 0.22 -1.06 4.23
C GLY A 114 -0.38 0.23 3.67
N HIS A 115 -0.98 0.20 2.48
CA HIS A 115 -1.68 1.37 1.94
C HIS A 115 -3.16 1.43 2.34
N LEU A 116 -3.69 0.38 2.97
CA LEU A 116 -5.12 0.24 3.25
C LEU A 116 -5.47 0.37 4.74
N ALA A 117 -4.47 0.45 5.62
CA ALA A 117 -4.66 0.40 7.07
C ALA A 117 -3.69 1.32 7.83
N GLY A 118 -4.13 1.78 9.00
CA GLY A 118 -3.37 2.66 9.90
C GLY A 118 -3.40 4.13 9.49
N PRO A 119 -2.52 4.97 10.06
CA PRO A 119 -2.56 6.42 9.84
C PRO A 119 -2.31 6.77 8.38
N GLU A 120 -2.95 7.84 7.90
CA GLU A 120 -2.71 8.43 6.57
C GLU A 120 -2.79 7.40 5.42
N ASN A 121 -3.74 6.46 5.53
CA ASN A 121 -3.94 5.40 4.54
C ASN A 121 -4.73 5.89 3.31
N MET A 122 -4.66 5.13 2.23
CA MET A 122 -5.30 5.45 0.94
C MET A 122 -6.83 5.43 1.01
N ILE A 123 -7.42 4.59 1.86
CA ILE A 123 -8.89 4.49 2.01
C ILE A 123 -9.44 5.79 2.60
N ASP A 124 -8.81 6.32 3.64
CA ASP A 124 -9.19 7.60 4.25
C ASP A 124 -9.00 8.76 3.27
N MET A 125 -7.89 8.74 2.52
CA MET A 125 -7.64 9.74 1.46
C MET A 125 -8.73 9.71 0.38
N LEU A 126 -9.22 8.54 -0.02
CA LEU A 126 -10.31 8.42 -0.98
C LEU A 126 -11.67 8.81 -0.36
N ALA A 127 -11.91 8.44 0.90
CA ALA A 127 -13.12 8.80 1.63
C ALA A 127 -13.27 10.32 1.79
N SER A 128 -12.17 11.03 2.05
CA SER A 128 -12.16 12.51 2.08
C SER A 128 -12.53 13.16 0.74
N ARG A 129 -12.49 12.40 -0.36
CA ARG A 129 -12.93 12.81 -1.70
C ARG A 129 -14.37 12.38 -2.01
N GLY A 130 -15.12 11.90 -1.02
CA GLY A 130 -16.52 11.48 -1.15
C GLY A 130 -16.70 10.06 -1.71
N ILE A 131 -15.64 9.27 -1.84
CA ILE A 131 -15.72 7.88 -2.30
C ILE A 131 -16.16 7.00 -1.13
N ARG A 132 -17.22 6.22 -1.35
CA ARG A 132 -17.74 5.28 -0.36
C ARG A 132 -17.08 3.92 -0.49
N PHE A 133 -16.87 3.27 0.65
CA PHE A 133 -16.26 1.96 0.72
C PHE A 133 -17.17 1.00 1.46
N ASP A 134 -17.39 -0.15 0.86
CA ASP A 134 -18.04 -1.29 1.49
C ASP A 134 -17.02 -2.43 1.56
N ARG A 135 -16.84 -2.99 2.74
CA ARG A 135 -16.04 -4.21 2.89
C ARG A 135 -16.82 -5.36 2.28
N VAL A 136 -16.24 -6.00 1.27
CA VAL A 136 -16.76 -7.27 0.75
C VAL A 136 -16.29 -8.38 1.69
N PRO A 137 -17.19 -9.12 2.37
CA PRO A 137 -16.79 -10.22 3.22
C PRO A 137 -16.14 -11.33 2.38
N SER A 138 -15.23 -12.08 2.99
CA SER A 138 -14.68 -13.28 2.37
C SER A 138 -15.83 -14.26 2.05
N PRO A 139 -15.86 -14.87 0.86
CA PRO A 139 -16.85 -15.88 0.51
C PRO A 139 -16.74 -17.14 1.38
#